data_AF-A0A7W4GR18-F1
#
_entry.id   AF-A0A7W4GR18-F1
#
_cell.length_a   1.000
_cell.length_b   1.000
_cell.length_c   1.000
_cell.angle_alpha   90.00
_cell.angle_beta   90.00
_cell.angle_gamma   90.00
#
_symmetry.space_group_name_H-M   'P 1'
#
loop_
_entity.id
_entity.type
_entity.pdbx_description
1 polymer ?
#
loop_
_entity_poly.entity_id
_entity_poly.type
_entity_poly.pdbx_seq_one_letter_code
_entity_poly.pdbx_strand_id
1 'polypeptide(L)'
;MSEREPTNAELIAAAVGIALASRDLIKRTDRTSFRDVGQTLDALHEGMAVAGGSLLHLAERLGVQADVDRLVKQGQDRIATVRAFAGTEGRA
;
A
#
# COMPACT_ATOMS: atom_id res chain seq x y z
N MET A 1 -21.29 22.51 -1.90
CA MET A 1 -21.12 22.06 -0.51
C MET A 1 -19.69 22.36 -0.14
N SER A 2 -19.41 23.11 0.93
CA SER A 2 -18.03 23.35 1.34
C SER A 2 -17.46 22.04 1.86
N GLU A 3 -16.57 21.40 1.11
CA GLU A 3 -15.92 20.17 1.55
C GLU A 3 -15.01 20.52 2.73
N ARG A 4 -15.47 20.15 3.93
CA ARG A 4 -14.67 20.24 5.15
C ARG A 4 -13.43 19.37 4.95
N GLU A 5 -12.27 19.95 5.24
CA GLU A 5 -11.02 19.21 5.21
C GLU A 5 -11.09 18.01 6.19
N PRO A 6 -10.70 16.79 5.77
CA PRO A 6 -10.76 15.61 6.61
C PRO A 6 -9.87 15.75 7.85
N THR A 7 -10.25 15.13 8.95
CA THR A 7 -9.47 15.08 10.19
C THR A 7 -8.40 14.01 10.13
N ASN A 8 -7.38 14.11 10.99
CA ASN A 8 -6.34 13.09 11.09
C ASN A 8 -6.93 11.69 11.39
N ALA A 9 -7.98 11.61 12.21
CA ALA A 9 -8.65 10.35 12.52
C ALA A 9 -9.36 9.76 11.29
N GLU A 10 -10.00 10.59 10.45
CA GLU A 10 -10.63 10.16 9.21
C GLU A 10 -9.58 9.67 8.19
N LEU A 11 -8.42 10.34 8.09
CA LEU A 11 -7.31 9.92 7.23
C LEU A 11 -6.69 8.58 7.70
N ILE A 12 -6.49 8.40 9.00
CA ILE A 12 -5.99 7.14 9.58
C ILE A 12 -7.01 6.02 9.37
N ALA A 13 -8.30 6.28 9.62
CA ALA A 13 -9.35 5.30 9.43
C ALA A 13 -9.45 4.84 7.96
N ALA A 14 -9.30 5.76 7.01
CA ALA A 14 -9.26 5.43 5.58
C ALA A 14 -8.07 4.51 5.24
N ALA A 15 -6.87 4.83 5.73
CA ALA A 15 -5.68 4.01 5.50
C ALA A 15 -5.81 2.60 6.10
N VAL A 16 -6.32 2.48 7.34
CA VAL A 16 -6.57 1.19 8.00
C VAL A 16 -7.64 0.39 7.26
N GLY A 17 -8.73 1.05 6.83
CA GLY A 17 -9.81 0.43 6.07
C GLY A 17 -9.31 -0.19 4.77
N ILE A 18 -8.45 0.51 4.04
CA ILE A 18 -7.82 0.00 2.82
C ILE A 18 -6.92 -1.20 3.12
N ALA A 19 -6.09 -1.14 4.16
CA ALA A 19 -5.25 -2.27 4.54
C ALA A 19 -6.06 -3.54 4.90
N LEU A 20 -7.18 -3.37 5.61
CA LEU A 20 -8.09 -4.46 5.97
C LEU A 20 -8.81 -5.03 4.75
N ALA A 21 -9.34 -4.16 3.89
CA ALA A 21 -10.02 -4.55 2.65
C ALA A 21 -9.06 -5.30 1.70
N SER A 22 -7.84 -4.78 1.52
CA SER A 22 -6.77 -5.43 0.76
C SER A 22 -6.46 -6.83 1.29
N ARG A 23 -6.36 -6.99 2.62
CA ARG A 23 -6.11 -8.30 3.23
C ARG A 23 -7.27 -9.28 2.98
N ASP A 24 -8.51 -8.82 3.08
CA ASP A 24 -9.68 -9.66 2.83
C ASP A 24 -9.77 -10.06 1.36
N LEU A 25 -9.48 -9.13 0.44
CA LEU A 25 -9.44 -9.40 -0.99
C LEU A 25 -8.42 -10.50 -1.31
N ILE A 26 -7.18 -10.36 -0.84
CA ILE A 26 -6.10 -11.35 -1.02
C ILE A 26 -6.49 -12.74 -0.49
N LYS A 27 -7.28 -12.81 0.60
CA LYS A 27 -7.74 -14.08 1.17
C LYS A 27 -8.77 -14.78 0.30
N ARG A 28 -9.59 -14.02 -0.41
CA ARG A 28 -10.69 -14.52 -1.25
C ARG A 28 -10.26 -14.78 -2.69
N THR A 29 -9.12 -14.25 -3.12
CA THR A 29 -8.56 -14.49 -4.45
C THR A 29 -8.29 -15.98 -4.68
N ASP A 30 -8.92 -16.54 -5.70
CA ASP A 30 -8.53 -17.84 -6.22
C ASP A 30 -7.16 -17.73 -6.91
N ARG A 31 -6.15 -18.34 -6.30
CA ARG A 31 -4.77 -18.31 -6.80
C ARG A 31 -4.54 -19.20 -8.02
N THR A 32 -5.51 -20.03 -8.39
CA THR A 32 -5.46 -20.89 -9.58
C THR A 32 -6.03 -20.21 -10.82
N SER A 33 -6.81 -19.14 -10.65
CA SER A 33 -7.38 -18.31 -11.71
C SER A 33 -6.50 -17.09 -11.97
N PHE A 34 -5.82 -17.06 -13.13
CA PHE A 34 -5.06 -15.87 -13.56
C PHE A 34 -5.93 -14.61 -13.67
N ARG A 35 -7.20 -14.77 -14.04
CA ARG A 35 -8.16 -13.67 -14.12
C ARG A 35 -8.44 -13.08 -12.73
N ASP A 36 -8.70 -13.94 -11.75
CA ASP A 36 -9.04 -13.51 -10.39
C ASP A 36 -7.83 -12.86 -9.71
N VAL A 37 -6.63 -13.38 -9.96
CA VAL A 37 -5.37 -12.77 -9.53
C VAL A 37 -5.20 -11.38 -10.16
N GLY A 38 -5.41 -11.25 -11.47
CA GLY A 38 -5.32 -9.95 -12.17
C GLY A 38 -6.28 -8.92 -11.59
N GLN A 39 -7.57 -9.27 -11.47
CA GLN A 39 -8.59 -8.40 -10.89
C GLN A 39 -8.30 -8.01 -9.45
N THR A 40 -7.75 -8.95 -8.65
CA THR A 40 -7.31 -8.67 -7.28
C THR A 40 -6.18 -7.65 -7.28
N LEU A 41 -5.17 -7.82 -8.13
CA LEU A 41 -4.03 -6.91 -8.20
C LEU A 41 -4.43 -5.51 -8.63
N ASP A 42 -5.35 -5.39 -9.59
CA ASP A 42 -5.88 -4.09 -10.03
C ASP A 42 -6.61 -3.38 -8.88
N ALA A 43 -7.51 -4.07 -8.20
CA ALA A 43 -8.24 -3.52 -7.05
C ALA A 43 -7.30 -3.15 -5.87
N LEU A 44 -6.25 -3.94 -5.64
CA LEU A 44 -5.20 -3.59 -4.67
C LEU A 44 -4.44 -2.34 -5.09
N HIS A 45 -4.11 -2.19 -6.38
CA HIS A 45 -3.38 -1.03 -6.89
C HIS A 45 -4.19 0.26 -6.68
N GLU A 46 -5.47 0.24 -7.07
CA GLU A 46 -6.37 1.39 -6.89
C GLU A 46 -6.52 1.76 -5.41
N GLY A 47 -6.75 0.76 -4.55
CA GLY A 47 -6.86 0.97 -3.10
C GLY A 47 -5.57 1.56 -2.51
N MET A 48 -4.41 1.04 -2.88
CA MET A 48 -3.12 1.54 -2.39
C MET A 48 -2.82 2.96 -2.89
N ALA A 49 -3.22 3.34 -4.10
CA ALA A 49 -3.04 4.69 -4.62
C ALA A 49 -3.83 5.72 -3.78
N VAL A 50 -5.09 5.41 -3.45
CA VAL A 50 -5.93 6.27 -2.60
C VAL A 50 -5.37 6.36 -1.17
N ALA A 51 -5.00 5.22 -0.56
CA ALA A 51 -4.40 5.20 0.77
C ALA A 51 -3.09 6.01 0.82
N GLY A 52 -2.24 5.85 -0.19
CA GLY A 52 -0.97 6.55 -0.29
C GLY A 52 -1.15 8.06 -0.28
N GLY A 53 -2.10 8.59 -1.07
CA GLY A 53 -2.42 10.02 -1.09
C GLY A 53 -2.89 10.54 0.27
N SER A 54 -3.82 9.83 0.93
CA SER A 54 -4.32 10.23 2.25
C SER A 54 -3.24 10.20 3.34
N LEU A 55 -2.34 9.21 3.30
CA LEU A 55 -1.24 9.08 4.26
C LEU A 55 -0.16 10.14 4.06
N LEU A 56 0.18 10.47 2.81
CA LEU A 56 1.14 11.54 2.52
C LEU A 56 0.60 12.90 2.97
N HIS A 57 -0.67 13.18 2.70
CA HIS A 57 -1.32 14.39 3.19
C HIS A 57 -1.34 14.47 4.73
N LEU A 58 -1.59 13.35 5.41
CA LEU A 58 -1.49 13.28 6.87
C LEU A 58 -0.05 13.53 7.36
N ALA A 59 0.95 12.97 6.68
CA ALA A 59 2.36 13.14 7.03
C ALA A 59 2.81 14.59 6.92
N GLU A 60 2.36 15.30 5.88
CA GLU A 60 2.58 16.73 5.69
C GLU A 60 1.95 17.53 6.85
N ARG A 61 0.67 17.26 7.16
CA ARG A 61 -0.05 17.95 8.24
C ARG A 61 0.55 17.75 9.63
N LEU A 62 1.12 16.58 9.88
CA LEU A 62 1.80 16.27 11.13
C LEU A 62 3.26 16.72 11.15
N GLY A 63 3.80 17.24 10.05
CA GLY A 63 5.19 17.68 9.94
C GLY A 63 6.21 16.53 9.98
N VAL A 64 5.79 15.30 9.64
CA VAL A 64 6.62 14.08 9.72
C VAL A 64 7.03 13.54 8.35
N GLN A 65 6.88 14.34 7.29
CA GLN A 65 7.10 13.92 5.91
C GLN A 65 8.50 13.36 5.68
N ALA A 66 9.55 14.00 6.21
CA ALA A 66 10.93 13.52 6.06
C ALA A 66 11.16 12.12 6.66
N ASP A 67 10.53 11.83 7.81
CA ASP A 67 10.59 10.50 8.42
C ASP A 67 9.82 9.46 7.62
N VAL A 68 8.63 9.83 7.10
CA VAL A 68 7.84 8.97 6.23
C VAL A 68 8.60 8.65 4.94
N ASP A 69 9.18 9.64 4.27
CA ASP A 69 9.98 9.45 3.05
C ASP A 69 11.18 8.53 3.29
N ARG A 70 11.89 8.73 4.42
CA ARG A 70 13.00 7.86 4.81
C ARG A 70 12.53 6.41 5.02
N LEU A 71 11.41 6.20 5.69
CA LEU A 71 10.87 4.86 5.94
C LEU A 71 10.36 4.19 4.66
N VAL A 72 9.71 4.94 3.77
CA VAL A 72 9.27 4.47 2.46
C VAL A 72 10.47 4.00 1.63
N LYS A 73 11.53 4.81 1.58
CA LYS A 73 12.77 4.46 0.88
C LYS A 73 13.39 3.17 1.44
N GLN A 74 13.51 3.05 2.77
CA GLN A 74 14.00 1.83 3.40
C GLN A 74 13.16 0.59 3.04
N GLY A 75 11.83 0.76 2.94
CA GLY A 75 10.93 -0.30 2.48
C GLY A 75 11.18 -0.71 1.03
N GLN A 76 11.31 0.27 0.14
CA GLN A 76 11.60 0.05 -1.29
C GLN A 76 12.96 -0.65 -1.47
N ASP A 77 13.99 -0.24 -0.74
CA ASP A 77 15.32 -0.85 -0.76
C ASP A 77 15.26 -2.33 -0.34
N ARG A 78 14.46 -2.66 0.69
CA ARG A 78 14.25 -4.06 1.11
C ARG A 78 13.57 -4.89 0.03
N ILE A 79 12.54 -4.36 -0.62
CA ILE A 79 11.83 -5.05 -1.71
C ILE A 79 12.77 -5.26 -2.91
N ALA A 80 13.53 -4.23 -3.28
CA ALA A 80 14.52 -4.33 -4.35
C ALA A 80 15.58 -5.39 -4.05
N THR A 81 16.05 -5.45 -2.80
CA THR A 81 16.97 -6.50 -2.34
C THR A 81 16.37 -7.89 -2.50
N VAL A 82 15.14 -8.12 -2.01
CA VAL A 82 14.46 -9.42 -2.14
C VAL A 82 14.30 -9.83 -3.61
N ARG A 83 13.92 -8.87 -4.48
CA ARG A 83 13.82 -9.12 -5.93
C ARG A 83 15.15 -9.46 -6.58
N ALA A 84 16.25 -8.86 -6.13
CA ALA A 84 17.59 -9.17 -6.64
C ALA A 84 18.03 -10.61 -6.34
N PHE A 85 17.50 -11.22 -5.27
CA PHE A 85 17.72 -12.63 -4.92
C PHE A 85 16.64 -13.60 -5.45
N ALA A 86 15.54 -13.08 -6.00
CA ALA A 86 14.51 -13.89 -6.64
C ALA A 86 15.04 -14.40 -7.99
N GLY A 87 15.66 -15.59 -7.98
CA GLY A 87 16.31 -16.21 -9.13
C GLY A 87 17.71 -16.78 -8.85
N THR A 88 18.27 -16.56 -7.65
CA THR A 88 19.52 -17.22 -7.21
C THR A 88 19.31 -18.62 -6.60
N GLU A 89 18.06 -19.01 -6.34
CA GLU A 89 17.68 -20.38 -5.97
C GLU A 89 17.83 -21.30 -7.20
N GLY A 90 19.03 -21.82 -7.43
CA GLY A 90 19.32 -22.72 -8.55
C GLY A 90 20.76 -22.70 -9.06
N ARG A 91 21.64 -21.87 -8.49
CA ARG A 91 23.09 -21.91 -8.74
C ARG A 91 23.85 -22.19 -7.45
N ALA A 92 23.70 -23.41 -6.94
CA ALA A 92 24.59 -24.02 -5.97
C ALA A 92 24.75 -25.50 -6.33
#